data_AF-A0A2P5VJY5-F1
#
_entry.id   AF-A0A2P5VJY5-F1
#
_cell.length_a   1.000
_cell.length_b   1.000
_cell.length_c   1.000
_cell.angle_alpha   90.00
_cell.angle_beta   90.00
_cell.angle_gamma   90.00
#
_symmetry.space_group_name_H-M   'P 1'
#
loop_
_entity.id
_entity.type
_entity.pdbx_description
1 polymer ?
#
loop_
_entity_poly.entity_id
_entity_poly.type
_entity_poly.pdbx_seq_one_letter_code
_entity_poly.pdbx_strand_id
1 'polypeptide(L)'
;GGRNYTQCDSLLIGDRCGAHTVPYIENRNRTAQIEHEATTAKIGEDQLFYCRQRGLSDEEALGMIVNGFCKQVLQELPMEFAVEAQKLVSISLEGSVG
;
A
#
# COMPACT_ATOMS: atom_id res chain seq x y z
N GLY A 1 -13.38 -26.62 10.63
CA GLY A 1 -13.26 -26.13 9.25
C GLY A 1 -12.04 -25.23 9.13
N GLY A 2 -11.45 -25.10 7.94
CA GLY A 2 -10.36 -24.16 7.69
C GLY A 2 -10.87 -22.70 7.74
N ARG A 3 -9.97 -21.75 8.04
CA ARG A 3 -10.26 -20.32 8.00
C ARG A 3 -9.21 -19.62 7.16
N ASN A 4 -9.63 -18.74 6.26
CA ASN A 4 -8.76 -17.91 5.43
C ASN A 4 -9.32 -16.49 5.37
N TYR A 5 -8.43 -15.52 5.47
CA TYR A 5 -8.70 -14.11 5.23
C TYR A 5 -7.63 -13.63 4.26
N THR A 6 -8.03 -12.95 3.18
CA THR A 6 -7.10 -12.42 2.18
C THR A 6 -7.49 -11.00 1.84
N GLN A 7 -6.59 -10.06 2.12
CA GLN A 7 -6.76 -8.64 1.86
C GLN A 7 -5.77 -8.18 0.78
N CYS A 8 -6.27 -7.50 -0.23
CA CYS A 8 -5.49 -7.00 -1.37
C CYS A 8 -5.72 -5.51 -1.57
N ASP A 9 -4.77 -4.69 -1.12
CA ASP A 9 -4.86 -3.24 -1.24
C ASP A 9 -3.96 -2.72 -2.36
N SER A 10 -4.50 -1.86 -3.21
CA SER A 10 -3.78 -1.22 -4.32
C SER A 10 -3.74 0.30 -4.13
N LEU A 11 -2.57 0.91 -4.34
CA LEU A 11 -2.39 2.36 -4.31
C LEU A 11 -1.97 2.86 -5.71
N LEU A 12 -2.80 3.71 -6.28
CA LEU A 12 -2.58 4.36 -7.57
C LEU A 12 -1.89 5.71 -7.37
N ILE A 13 -0.81 5.94 -8.13
CA ILE A 13 0.00 7.16 -8.09
C ILE A 13 0.12 7.70 -9.52
N GLY A 14 -0.33 8.94 -9.73
CA GLY A 14 -0.37 9.57 -11.04
C GLY A 14 -1.50 9.07 -11.96
N ASP A 15 -1.57 9.64 -13.16
CA ASP A 15 -2.69 9.42 -14.09
C ASP A 15 -2.41 8.37 -15.18
N ARG A 16 -1.16 7.88 -15.25
CA ARG A 16 -0.71 6.84 -16.18
C ARG A 16 -0.35 5.55 -15.45
N CYS A 17 -1.14 5.16 -14.46
CA CYS A 17 -0.92 3.93 -13.70
C CYS A 17 -2.14 3.00 -13.76
N GLY A 18 -1.92 1.73 -13.45
CA GLY A 18 -2.97 0.72 -13.33
C GLY A 18 -2.58 -0.31 -12.29
N ALA A 19 -3.56 -0.76 -11.49
CA ALA A 19 -3.41 -1.84 -10.54
C ALA A 19 -4.48 -2.89 -10.84
N HIS A 20 -4.08 -4.15 -10.89
CA HIS A 20 -4.95 -5.26 -11.24
C HIS A 20 -4.91 -6.32 -10.14
N THR A 21 -6.08 -6.63 -9.56
CA THR A 21 -6.24 -7.66 -8.54
C THR A 21 -7.14 -8.75 -9.09
N VAL A 22 -6.61 -9.96 -9.22
CA VAL A 22 -7.32 -11.13 -9.76
C VAL A 22 -7.18 -12.30 -8.78
N PRO A 23 -8.09 -12.43 -7.80
CA PRO A 23 -8.02 -13.51 -6.81
C PRO A 23 -8.50 -14.85 -7.39
N TYR A 24 -8.02 -15.95 -6.82
CA TYR A 24 -8.52 -17.30 -7.09
C TYR A 24 -8.82 -18.00 -5.77
N ILE A 25 -10.05 -18.49 -5.61
CA ILE A 25 -10.50 -19.19 -4.40
C ILE A 25 -11.13 -20.51 -4.83
N GLU A 26 -10.53 -21.64 -4.43
CA GLU A 26 -11.09 -22.97 -4.60
C GLU A 26 -11.24 -23.65 -3.23
N ASN A 27 -12.47 -24.05 -2.89
CA ASN A 27 -12.76 -24.70 -1.61
C ASN A 27 -13.64 -25.94 -1.81
N ARG A 28 -13.20 -27.07 -1.22
CA ARG A 28 -13.93 -28.35 -1.24
C ARG A 28 -14.47 -28.76 0.13
N ASN A 29 -14.41 -27.88 1.14
CA ASN A 29 -14.87 -28.13 2.50
C ASN A 29 -16.04 -27.20 2.88
N ARG A 30 -17.21 -27.80 3.15
CA ARG A 30 -18.46 -27.09 3.50
C ARG A 30 -18.40 -26.33 4.84
N THR A 31 -17.45 -26.68 5.70
CA THR A 31 -17.27 -26.04 7.02
C THR A 31 -16.19 -24.96 7.02
N ALA A 32 -15.58 -24.67 5.87
CA ALA A 32 -14.56 -23.64 5.77
C ALA A 32 -15.18 -22.23 5.74
N GLN A 33 -14.47 -21.27 6.32
CA GLN A 33 -14.79 -19.85 6.28
C GLN A 33 -13.69 -19.15 5.47
N ILE A 34 -14.08 -18.42 4.43
CA ILE A 34 -13.16 -17.74 3.52
C ILE A 34 -13.67 -16.34 3.30
N GLU A 35 -12.81 -15.36 3.54
CA GLU A 35 -13.09 -13.93 3.42
C GLU A 35 -12.03 -13.31 2.50
N HIS A 36 -12.48 -12.55 1.50
CA HIS A 36 -11.59 -11.82 0.60
C HIS A 36 -12.03 -10.36 0.49
N GLU A 37 -11.08 -9.46 0.73
CA GLU A 37 -11.24 -8.02 0.56
C GLU A 37 -10.23 -7.50 -0.46
N ALA A 38 -10.65 -6.57 -1.30
CA ALA A 38 -9.77 -5.83 -2.19
C ALA A 38 -10.18 -4.36 -2.26
N THR A 39 -9.23 -3.46 -1.96
CA THR A 39 -9.47 -2.02 -1.94
C THR A 39 -8.49 -1.30 -2.86
N THR A 40 -8.98 -0.33 -3.62
CA THR A 40 -8.13 0.55 -4.45
C THR A 40 -8.21 1.97 -3.92
N ALA A 41 -7.05 2.55 -3.63
CA ALA A 41 -6.89 3.95 -3.25
C ALA A 41 -6.09 4.69 -4.34
N LYS A 42 -6.37 5.99 -4.50
CA LYS A 42 -5.56 6.91 -5.31
C LYS A 42 -5.06 8.03 -4.41
N ILE A 43 -3.79 8.40 -4.56
CA ILE A 43 -3.27 9.59 -3.87
C ILE A 43 -3.91 10.82 -4.50
N GLY A 44 -4.72 11.54 -3.71
CA GLY A 44 -5.43 12.73 -4.18
C GLY A 44 -4.56 13.97 -4.16
N GLU A 45 -4.82 14.91 -5.08
CA GLU A 45 -4.15 16.22 -5.10
C GLU A 45 -4.35 16.99 -3.79
N ASP A 46 -5.52 16.88 -3.17
CA ASP A 46 -5.82 17.53 -1.89
C ASP A 46 -4.93 17.03 -0.74
N GLN A 47 -4.61 15.72 -0.73
CA GLN A 47 -3.72 15.14 0.29
C GLN A 47 -2.30 15.68 0.12
N LEU A 48 -1.81 15.72 -1.11
CA LEU A 48 -0.50 16.28 -1.43
C LEU A 48 -0.44 17.79 -1.16
N PHE A 49 -1.49 18.53 -1.52
CA PHE A 49 -1.63 19.95 -1.24
C PHE A 49 -1.60 20.23 0.27
N TYR A 50 -2.32 19.44 1.06
CA TYR A 50 -2.34 19.55 2.52
C TYR A 50 -0.97 19.29 3.16
N CYS A 51 -0.21 18.33 2.64
CA CYS A 51 1.15 18.05 3.08
C CYS A 51 2.11 19.20 2.69
N ARG A 52 2.03 19.69 1.46
CA ARG A 52 2.81 20.86 1.00
C ARG A 52 2.56 22.11 1.82
N GLN A 53 1.31 22.37 2.19
CA GLN A 53 0.96 23.51 3.05
C GLN A 53 1.64 23.42 4.43
N ARG A 54 2.04 22.22 4.87
CA ARG A 54 2.80 21.99 6.11
C ARG A 54 4.31 22.09 5.92
N GLY A 55 4.77 22.49 4.74
CA GLY A 55 6.19 22.67 4.43
C GLY A 55 6.89 21.40 3.98
N LEU A 56 6.14 20.33 3.68
CA LEU A 56 6.72 19.09 3.13
C LEU A 56 6.92 19.24 1.63
N SER A 57 8.03 18.71 1.11
CA SER A 57 8.19 18.54 -0.33
C SER A 57 7.18 17.53 -0.88
N ASP A 58 6.96 17.53 -2.21
CA ASP A 58 6.10 16.53 -2.85
C ASP A 58 6.62 15.10 -2.61
N GLU A 59 7.93 14.91 -2.58
CA GLU A 59 8.59 13.63 -2.30
C GLU A 59 8.38 13.19 -0.84
N GLU A 60 8.53 14.11 0.12
CA GLU A 60 8.28 13.83 1.54
C GLU A 60 6.81 13.50 1.79
N ALA A 61 5.90 14.24 1.14
CA ALA A 61 4.46 13.99 1.22
C ALA A 61 4.11 12.60 0.66
N LEU A 62 4.62 12.28 -0.52
CA LEU A 62 4.40 11.00 -1.18
C LEU A 62 4.97 9.84 -0.34
N GLY A 63 6.22 9.96 0.09
CA GLY A 63 6.87 8.97 0.94
C GLY A 63 6.10 8.73 2.24
N MET A 64 5.56 9.77 2.87
CA MET A 64 4.73 9.63 4.06
C MET A 64 3.44 8.84 3.79
N ILE A 65 2.73 9.17 2.72
CA ILE A 65 1.46 8.50 2.37
C ILE A 65 1.70 7.03 2.03
N VAL A 66 2.73 6.73 1.21
CA VAL A 66 3.06 5.35 0.84
C VAL A 66 3.55 4.54 2.05
N ASN A 67 4.37 5.11 2.93
CA ASN A 67 4.79 4.44 4.17
C ASN A 67 3.59 4.16 5.10
N GLY A 68 2.63 5.09 5.17
CA GLY A 68 1.38 4.88 5.89
C GLY A 68 0.55 3.73 5.32
N PHE A 69 0.46 3.64 3.99
CA PHE A 69 -0.23 2.56 3.28
C PHE A 69 0.42 1.19 3.53
N CYS A 70 1.76 1.10 3.45
CA CYS A 70 2.51 -0.14 3.66
C CYS A 70 2.73 -0.50 5.14
N LYS A 71 2.22 0.30 6.09
CA LYS A 71 2.55 0.20 7.51
C LYS A 71 2.31 -1.19 8.10
N GLN A 72 1.17 -1.81 7.81
CA GLN A 72 0.83 -3.13 8.36
C GLN A 72 1.83 -4.20 7.92
N VAL A 73 2.25 -4.17 6.65
CA VAL A 73 3.25 -5.12 6.11
C VAL A 73 4.62 -4.87 6.72
N LEU A 74 5.02 -3.60 6.84
CA LEU A 74 6.32 -3.23 7.41
C LEU A 74 6.43 -3.56 8.90
N GLN A 75 5.31 -3.59 9.63
CA GLN A 75 5.27 -3.97 11.05
C GLN A 75 5.50 -5.47 11.29
N GLU A 76 5.30 -6.31 10.28
CA GLU A 76 5.59 -7.74 10.34
C GLU A 76 7.09 -8.05 10.15
N LEU A 77 7.87 -7.08 9.66
CA LEU A 77 9.32 -7.24 9.51
C LEU A 77 10.04 -6.98 10.84
N PRO A 78 11.14 -7.70 11.13
CA PRO A 78 12.02 -7.34 12.24
C PRO A 78 12.50 -5.89 12.09
N MET A 79 12.62 -5.19 13.21
CA MET A 79 12.84 -3.73 13.23
C MET A 79 14.02 -3.26 12.37
N GLU A 80 15.12 -4.01 12.39
CA GLU A 80 16.31 -3.73 11.59
C GLU A 80 16.05 -3.76 10.07
N PHE A 81 15.17 -4.65 9.58
CA PHE A 81 14.78 -4.73 8.18
C PHE A 81 13.66 -3.74 7.83
N ALA A 82 12.76 -3.47 8.78
CA ALA A 82 11.66 -2.53 8.57
C ALA A 82 12.18 -1.11 8.29
N VAL A 83 13.20 -0.67 9.04
CA VAL A 83 13.84 0.64 8.84
C VAL A 83 14.52 0.73 7.47
N GLU A 84 15.19 -0.35 7.04
CA GLU A 84 15.86 -0.37 5.75
C GLU A 84 14.86 -0.41 4.59
N ALA A 85 13.81 -1.23 4.69
CA ALA A 85 12.75 -1.31 3.70
C ALA A 85 12.04 0.05 3.52
N GLN A 86 11.77 0.78 4.60
CA GLN A 86 11.19 2.13 4.53
C GLN A 86 12.09 3.11 3.75
N LYS A 87 13.41 3.07 3.98
CA LYS A 87 14.35 3.92 3.25
C LYS A 87 14.38 3.57 1.76
N LEU A 88 14.44 2.29 1.42
CA LEU A 88 14.45 1.83 0.02
C LEU A 88 13.16 2.20 -0.72
N VAL A 89 12.01 2.10 -0.06
CA VAL A 89 10.72 2.54 -0.61
C VAL A 89 10.75 4.04 -0.91
N SER A 90 11.20 4.87 0.04
CA SER A 90 11.28 6.32 -0.17
C SER A 90 12.21 6.69 -1.34
N ILE A 91 13.39 6.07 -1.44
CA ILE A 91 14.34 6.33 -2.55
C ILE A 91 13.75 5.87 -3.89
N SER A 92 13.04 4.73 -3.92
CA SER A 92 12.44 4.24 -5.17
C SER A 92 11.33 5.16 -5.70
N LEU A 93 10.68 5.90 -4.80
CA LEU A 93 9.64 6.87 -5.13
C LEU A 93 10.24 8.20 -5.61
N GLU A 94 11.44 8.55 -5.12
CA GLU A 94 12.22 9.71 -5.56
C GLU A 94 12.55 9.57 -7.06
N GLY A 95 12.04 10.48 -7.89
CA GLY A 95 12.27 10.49 -9.34
C GLY A 95 11.47 9.50 -10.20
N SER A 96 10.72 8.56 -9.61
CA SER A 96 9.88 7.59 -10.35
C SER A 96 8.46 8.08 -10.61
N VAL A 97 8.05 9.16 -9.94
CA VAL A 97 6.70 9.72 -10.04
C VAL A 97 6.75 11.06 -10.77
N GLY A 98 6.53 11.00 -12.09
CA GLY A 98 6.50 12.12 -13.04
C GLY A 98 6.19 11.65 -14.47
#